data_AF-A0A352Z0G0-F1
#
_entry.id   AF-A0A352Z0G0-F1
#
_cell.length_a   1.000
_cell.length_b   1.000
_cell.length_c   1.000
_cell.angle_alpha   90.00
_cell.angle_beta   90.00
_cell.angle_gamma   90.00
#
_symmetry.space_group_name_H-M   'P 1'
#
loop_
_entity.id
_entity.type
_entity.pdbx_description
1 polymer ?
#
loop_
_entity_poly.entity_id
_entity_poly.type
_entity_poly.pdbx_seq_one_letter_code
_entity_poly.pdbx_strand_id
1 'polypeptide(L)'
;MTETNKFRILLSVMPSWALAFGTTIISYLVLMLTARFLAEFKSLNSTTVNITAFVLYGIIIGAACFLISMKYPESWWHVPVICNIIGITSAFGEPFFLTSNLWKLFGIGWVLSVIGTVAGVLTGRRRRSKGLVNHYTKP
;
A
#
# COMPACT_ATOMS: atom_id res chain seq x y z
N MET A 1 -25.69 -16.88 -3.00
CA MET A 1 -24.57 -16.04 -2.50
C MET A 1 -24.05 -15.20 -3.67
N THR A 2 -24.08 -13.87 -3.59
CA THR A 2 -23.64 -12.98 -4.68
C THR A 2 -22.10 -13.01 -4.83
N GLU A 3 -21.59 -12.74 -6.03
CA GLU A 3 -20.14 -12.71 -6.31
C GLU A 3 -19.37 -11.76 -5.37
N THR A 4 -19.97 -10.62 -5.04
CA THR A 4 -19.44 -9.66 -4.06
C THR A 4 -19.25 -10.28 -2.67
N ASN A 5 -20.13 -11.20 -2.25
CA ASN A 5 -20.03 -11.88 -0.96
C ASN A 5 -18.91 -12.92 -0.98
N LYS A 6 -18.70 -13.63 -2.10
CA LYS A 6 -17.58 -14.58 -2.25
C LYS A 6 -16.24 -13.86 -2.16
N PHE A 7 -16.09 -12.74 -2.87
CA PHE A 7 -14.84 -11.95 -2.86
C PHE A 7 -14.53 -11.39 -1.46
N ARG A 8 -15.54 -10.90 -0.73
CA ARG A 8 -15.37 -10.44 0.65
C ARG A 8 -14.93 -11.55 1.60
N ILE A 9 -15.49 -12.76 1.45
CA ILE A 9 -15.09 -13.93 2.23
C ILE A 9 -13.65 -14.33 1.88
N LEU A 10 -13.28 -14.31 0.61
CA LEU A 10 -11.93 -14.67 0.18
C LEU A 10 -10.89 -13.70 0.75
N LEU A 11 -11.17 -12.38 0.69
CA LEU A 11 -10.35 -11.35 1.35
C LEU A 11 -10.37 -11.44 2.89
N SER A 12 -11.41 -12.01 3.48
CA SER A 12 -11.48 -12.17 4.93
C SER A 12 -10.53 -13.26 5.42
N VAL A 13 -10.37 -14.34 4.65
CA VAL A 13 -9.54 -15.52 4.96
C VAL A 13 -8.05 -15.31 4.64
N MET A 14 -7.71 -14.41 3.70
CA MET A 14 -6.31 -14.20 3.31
C MET A 14 -5.43 -13.67 4.45
N PRO A 15 -4.23 -14.24 4.67
CA PRO A 15 -3.27 -13.73 5.64
C PRO A 15 -2.70 -12.38 5.19
N SER A 16 -2.21 -11.59 6.14
CA SER A 16 -1.73 -10.22 5.89
C SER A 16 -0.61 -10.14 4.85
N TRP A 17 0.31 -11.11 4.83
CA TRP A 17 1.40 -11.16 3.86
C TRP A 17 0.89 -11.34 2.42
N ALA A 18 -0.15 -12.16 2.22
CA ALA A 18 -0.71 -12.41 0.90
C ALA A 18 -1.44 -11.17 0.36
N LEU A 19 -2.14 -10.44 1.24
CA LEU A 19 -2.75 -9.16 0.89
C LEU A 19 -1.69 -8.10 0.55
N ALA A 20 -0.57 -8.06 1.29
CA ALA A 20 0.53 -7.14 0.99
C ALA A 20 1.21 -7.48 -0.34
N PHE A 21 1.42 -8.77 -0.64
CA PHE A 21 1.97 -9.21 -1.91
C PHE A 21 1.02 -8.92 -3.08
N GLY A 22 -0.28 -9.22 -2.93
CA GLY A 22 -1.29 -8.86 -3.92
C GLY A 22 -1.36 -7.35 -4.16
N THR A 23 -1.27 -6.54 -3.09
CA THR A 23 -1.17 -5.08 -3.18
C THR A 23 0.06 -4.64 -3.98
N THR A 24 1.20 -5.28 -3.77
CA THR A 24 2.45 -4.96 -4.50
C THR A 24 2.24 -5.14 -6.00
N ILE A 25 1.70 -6.30 -6.41
CA ILE A 25 1.45 -6.61 -7.82
C ILE A 25 0.46 -5.60 -8.42
N ILE A 26 -0.66 -5.38 -7.74
CA ILE A 26 -1.71 -4.46 -8.23
C ILE A 26 -1.16 -3.03 -8.34
N SER A 27 -0.46 -2.55 -7.32
CA SER A 27 0.10 -1.19 -7.32
C SER A 27 1.13 -1.02 -8.44
N TYR A 28 1.96 -2.03 -8.68
CA TYR A 28 2.92 -2.01 -9.77
C TYR A 28 2.26 -2.03 -11.15
N LEU A 29 1.21 -2.83 -11.34
CA LEU A 29 0.42 -2.81 -12.57
C LEU A 29 -0.23 -1.44 -12.79
N VAL A 30 -0.79 -0.83 -11.74
CA VAL A 30 -1.35 0.53 -11.81
C VAL A 30 -0.27 1.54 -12.20
N LEU A 31 0.91 1.49 -11.56
CA LEU A 31 2.04 2.35 -11.92
C LEU A 31 2.38 2.26 -13.42
N MET A 32 2.55 1.04 -13.93
CA MET A 32 2.91 0.79 -15.33
C MET A 32 1.82 1.24 -16.31
N LEU A 33 0.56 0.92 -16.01
CA LEU A 33 -0.58 1.29 -16.85
C LEU A 33 -0.82 2.79 -16.85
N THR A 34 -0.73 3.45 -15.70
CA THR A 34 -0.87 4.90 -15.59
C THR A 34 0.25 5.63 -16.34
N ALA A 35 1.50 5.21 -16.19
CA ALA A 35 2.61 5.81 -16.93
C ALA A 35 2.44 5.65 -18.45
N ARG A 36 2.05 4.46 -18.91
CA ARG A 36 1.78 4.19 -20.33
C ARG A 36 0.63 5.04 -20.86
N PHE A 37 -0.49 5.08 -20.15
CA PHE A 37 -1.67 5.84 -20.56
C PHE A 37 -1.36 7.34 -20.62
N LEU A 38 -0.69 7.89 -19.59
CA LEU A 38 -0.33 9.31 -19.56
C LEU A 38 0.70 9.68 -20.62
N ALA A 39 1.59 8.76 -21.02
CA ALA A 39 2.57 8.98 -22.07
C ALA A 39 1.95 9.14 -23.49
N GLU A 40 0.71 8.68 -23.71
CA GLU A 40 0.01 8.90 -24.98
C GLU A 40 -0.41 10.36 -25.18
N PHE A 41 -0.48 11.14 -24.10
CA PHE A 41 -0.80 12.57 -24.16
C PHE A 41 0.46 13.37 -24.53
N LYS A 42 0.57 13.76 -25.81
CA LYS A 42 1.69 14.56 -26.33
C LYS A 42 1.93 15.91 -25.62
N SER A 43 0.93 16.41 -24.88
CA SER A 43 1.02 17.65 -24.10
C SER A 43 1.77 17.47 -22.77
N LEU A 44 1.96 16.25 -22.30
CA LEU A 44 2.66 15.96 -21.05
C LEU A 44 4.13 15.68 -21.32
N ASN A 45 5.01 16.35 -20.59
CA ASN A 45 6.42 15.98 -20.59
C ASN A 45 6.63 14.68 -19.77
N SER A 46 7.72 13.96 -20.07
CA SER A 46 8.04 12.68 -19.41
C SER A 46 8.21 12.79 -17.89
N THR A 47 8.65 13.96 -17.41
CA THR A 47 8.85 14.21 -15.98
C THR A 47 7.50 14.23 -15.25
N THR A 48 6.51 14.96 -15.76
CA THR A 48 5.16 15.03 -15.21
C THR A 48 4.49 13.66 -15.21
N VAL A 49 4.58 12.92 -16.32
CA VAL A 49 4.03 11.55 -16.42
C VAL A 49 4.57 10.66 -15.32
N ASN A 50 5.90 10.64 -15.15
CA ASN A 50 6.56 9.84 -14.13
C ASN A 50 6.13 10.28 -12.72
N ILE A 51 6.19 11.58 -12.41
CA ILE A 51 5.80 12.12 -11.11
C ILE A 51 4.37 11.68 -10.75
N THR A 52 3.41 11.88 -11.66
CA THR A 52 2.01 11.53 -11.42
C THR A 52 1.83 10.04 -11.16
N ALA A 53 2.47 9.18 -11.96
CA ALA A 53 2.39 7.73 -11.80
C ALA A 53 2.98 7.28 -10.44
N PHE A 54 4.12 7.84 -10.03
CA PHE A 54 4.75 7.53 -8.74
C PHE A 54 3.95 8.04 -7.53
N VAL A 55 3.35 9.22 -7.62
CA VAL A 55 2.48 9.75 -6.56
C VAL A 55 1.27 8.83 -6.35
N LEU A 56 0.62 8.40 -7.44
CA LEU A 56 -0.51 7.47 -7.36
C LEU A 56 -0.09 6.12 -6.75
N TYR A 57 1.05 5.58 -7.19
CA TYR A 57 1.63 4.36 -6.62
C TYR A 57 1.84 4.47 -5.10
N GLY A 58 2.46 5.57 -4.64
CA GLY A 58 2.71 5.82 -3.21
C GLY A 58 1.41 5.95 -2.39
N ILE A 59 0.39 6.62 -2.93
CA ILE A 59 -0.92 6.76 -2.27
C ILE A 59 -1.60 5.38 -2.11
N ILE A 60 -1.60 4.56 -3.17
CA ILE A 60 -2.20 3.23 -3.14
C ILE A 60 -1.51 2.36 -2.10
N ILE A 61 -0.18 2.33 -2.08
CA ILE A 61 0.59 1.58 -1.08
C ILE A 61 0.29 2.10 0.33
N GLY A 62 0.29 3.42 0.55
CA GLY A 62 -0.01 4.02 1.84
C GLY A 62 -1.39 3.62 2.36
N ALA A 63 -2.42 3.72 1.51
CA ALA A 63 -3.79 3.33 1.84
C ALA A 63 -3.90 1.82 2.12
N ALA A 64 -3.24 0.98 1.31
CA ALA A 64 -3.25 -0.46 1.53
C ALA A 64 -2.54 -0.85 2.84
N CYS A 65 -1.39 -0.25 3.13
CA CYS A 65 -0.68 -0.44 4.40
C CYS A 65 -1.56 -0.08 5.61
N PHE A 66 -2.33 1.01 5.51
CA PHE A 66 -3.32 1.38 6.52
C PHE A 66 -4.41 0.30 6.67
N LEU A 67 -5.05 -0.11 5.57
CA LEU A 67 -6.17 -1.05 5.61
C LEU A 67 -5.74 -2.43 6.13
N ILE A 68 -4.60 -2.95 5.64
CA ILE A 68 -4.07 -4.25 6.06
C ILE A 68 -3.69 -4.20 7.54
N SER A 69 -2.97 -3.17 7.98
CA SER A 69 -2.52 -3.05 9.37
C SER A 69 -3.66 -2.74 10.34
N MET A 70 -4.74 -2.12 9.87
CA MET A 70 -5.98 -1.96 10.64
C MET A 70 -6.66 -3.30 10.88
N LYS A 71 -6.66 -4.20 9.90
CA LYS A 71 -7.21 -5.57 10.06
C LYS A 71 -6.28 -6.46 10.90
N TYR A 72 -4.97 -6.35 10.66
CA TYR A 72 -3.91 -7.17 11.23
C TYR A 72 -2.82 -6.33 11.91
N PRO A 73 -3.08 -5.72 13.08
CA PRO A 73 -2.11 -4.85 13.77
C PRO A 73 -0.81 -5.55 14.18
N GLU A 74 -0.81 -6.87 14.36
CA GLU A 74 0.41 -7.64 14.67
C GLU A 74 1.37 -7.74 13.47
N SER A 75 0.87 -7.46 12.26
CA SER A 75 1.63 -7.52 11.00
C SER A 75 2.33 -6.21 10.62
N TRP A 76 2.44 -5.28 11.58
CA TRP A 76 2.91 -3.91 11.33
C TRP A 76 4.30 -3.82 10.73
N TRP A 77 5.19 -4.77 11.02
CA TRP A 77 6.58 -4.70 10.57
C TRP A 77 6.74 -5.17 9.12
N HIS A 78 6.07 -6.26 8.71
CA HIS A 78 6.26 -6.85 7.39
C HIS A 78 5.37 -6.24 6.32
N VAL A 79 4.18 -5.74 6.67
CA VAL A 79 3.25 -5.14 5.69
C VAL A 79 3.90 -4.00 4.87
N PRO A 80 4.49 -2.95 5.49
CA PRO A 80 5.12 -1.89 4.71
C PRO A 80 6.32 -2.39 3.90
N VAL A 81 7.06 -3.38 4.39
CA VAL A 81 8.21 -3.96 3.67
C VAL A 81 7.75 -4.73 2.43
N ILE A 82 6.77 -5.64 2.58
CA ILE A 82 6.26 -6.44 1.47
C ILE A 82 5.61 -5.53 0.42
N CYS A 83 4.74 -4.59 0.83
CA CYS A 83 4.08 -3.68 -0.11
C CYS A 83 5.07 -2.87 -0.96
N ASN A 84 6.23 -2.53 -0.40
CA ASN A 84 7.26 -1.74 -1.08
C ASN A 84 8.39 -2.59 -1.69
N ILE A 85 8.29 -3.93 -1.71
CA ILE A 85 9.44 -4.78 -2.01
C ILE A 85 10.06 -4.49 -3.39
N ILE A 86 9.25 -4.18 -4.41
CA ILE A 86 9.74 -3.80 -5.75
C ILE A 86 10.55 -2.50 -5.70
N GLY A 87 10.07 -1.50 -4.96
CA GLY A 87 10.79 -0.23 -4.79
C GLY A 87 12.10 -0.43 -4.03
N ILE A 88 12.08 -1.27 -2.99
CA ILE A 88 13.26 -1.61 -2.18
C ILE A 88 14.28 -2.39 -3.02
N THR A 89 13.88 -3.41 -3.77
CA THR A 89 14.81 -4.20 -4.59
C THR A 89 15.41 -3.35 -5.72
N SER A 90 14.60 -2.48 -6.32
CA SER A 90 15.09 -1.56 -7.35
C SER A 90 16.11 -0.56 -6.81
N ALA A 91 16.08 -0.27 -5.50
CA ALA A 91 17.06 0.60 -4.85
C ALA A 91 18.48 0.04 -4.87
N PHE A 92 18.62 -1.28 -4.77
CA PHE A 92 19.93 -1.94 -4.77
C PHE A 92 20.57 -2.01 -6.16
N GLY A 93 19.76 -1.90 -7.23
CA GLY A 93 20.25 -1.94 -8.61
C GLY A 93 20.74 -0.61 -9.15
N GLU A 94 20.44 0.51 -8.48
CA GLU A 94 20.67 1.85 -9.02
C GLU A 94 21.74 2.62 -8.22
N PRO A 95 22.93 2.89 -8.80
CA PRO A 95 24.04 3.52 -8.07
C PRO A 95 23.73 4.96 -7.61
N PHE A 96 22.78 5.63 -8.25
CA PHE A 96 22.37 7.01 -7.95
C PHE A 96 21.03 7.09 -7.21
N PHE A 97 20.70 6.03 -6.45
CA PHE A 97 19.43 5.90 -5.74
C PHE A 97 19.09 7.13 -4.87
N LEU A 98 20.04 7.70 -4.12
CA LEU A 98 19.73 8.81 -3.21
C LEU A 98 19.78 10.19 -3.87
N THR A 99 20.29 10.31 -5.09
CA THR A 99 20.55 11.61 -5.74
C THR A 99 19.50 11.95 -6.81
N SER A 100 18.87 10.95 -7.43
CA SER A 100 17.86 11.20 -8.47
C SER A 100 16.57 11.77 -7.88
N ASN A 101 15.95 12.73 -8.58
CA ASN A 101 14.67 13.32 -8.17
C ASN A 101 13.54 12.28 -8.11
N LEU A 102 13.63 11.23 -8.92
CA LEU A 102 12.62 10.18 -9.02
C LEU A 102 12.63 9.28 -7.76
N TRP A 103 13.81 9.03 -7.19
CA TRP A 103 13.93 8.26 -5.97
C TRP A 103 13.53 9.02 -4.70
N LYS A 104 13.68 10.35 -4.69
CA LYS A 104 13.11 11.18 -3.62
C LYS A 104 11.59 10.98 -3.53
N LEU A 105 10.90 10.82 -4.66
CA LEU A 105 9.47 10.52 -4.70
C LEU A 105 9.14 9.12 -4.15
N PHE A 106 9.97 8.12 -4.46
CA PHE A 106 9.86 6.80 -3.83
C PHE A 106 9.99 6.88 -2.32
N GLY A 107 10.96 7.65 -1.81
CA GLY A 107 11.14 7.87 -0.38
C GLY A 107 9.90 8.46 0.29
N ILE A 108 9.21 9.41 -0.35
CA ILE A 108 7.94 9.95 0.15
C ILE A 108 6.88 8.85 0.22
N GLY A 109 6.78 8.00 -0.80
CA GLY A 109 5.90 6.83 -0.80
C GLY A 109 6.18 5.87 0.35
N TRP A 110 7.45 5.62 0.67
CA TRP A 110 7.84 4.79 1.81
C TRP A 110 7.40 5.41 3.13
N VAL A 111 7.62 6.72 3.32
CA VAL A 111 7.16 7.44 4.51
C VAL A 111 5.63 7.35 4.64
N LEU A 112 4.89 7.55 3.55
CA LEU A 112 3.43 7.38 3.54
C LEU A 112 3.00 5.96 3.92
N SER A 113 3.73 4.93 3.48
CA SER A 113 3.45 3.54 3.84
C SER A 113 3.65 3.26 5.33
N VAL A 114 4.67 3.86 5.95
CA VAL A 114 4.92 3.77 7.39
C VAL A 114 3.83 4.50 8.16
N ILE A 115 3.49 5.74 7.77
CA ILE A 115 2.41 6.51 8.39
C ILE A 115 1.08 5.74 8.30
N GLY A 116 0.75 5.23 7.12
CA GLY A 116 -0.43 4.40 6.88
C GLY A 116 -0.46 3.19 7.80
N THR A 117 0.65 2.45 7.88
CA THR A 117 0.81 1.30 8.78
C THR A 117 0.53 1.68 10.24
N VAL A 118 1.20 2.70 10.76
CA VAL A 118 1.05 3.15 12.16
C VAL A 118 -0.40 3.56 12.44
N ALA A 119 -0.98 4.40 11.59
CA ALA A 119 -2.38 4.82 11.72
C ALA A 119 -3.35 3.63 11.67
N GLY A 120 -3.05 2.64 10.81
CA GLY A 120 -3.79 1.38 10.70
C GLY A 120 -3.74 0.59 12.00
N VAL A 121 -2.54 0.33 12.53
CA VAL A 121 -2.34 -0.40 13.79
C VAL A 121 -3.11 0.25 14.94
N LEU A 122 -2.99 1.57 15.11
CA LEU A 122 -3.67 2.30 16.17
C LEU A 122 -5.19 2.18 16.04
N THR A 123 -5.71 2.31 14.82
CA THR A 123 -7.15 2.18 14.54
C THR A 123 -7.62 0.75 14.80
N GLY A 124 -6.86 -0.26 14.36
CA GLY A 124 -7.17 -1.68 14.55
C GLY A 124 -7.22 -2.09 16.02
N ARG A 125 -6.22 -1.67 16.80
CA ARG A 125 -6.16 -1.94 18.25
C ARG A 125 -7.32 -1.29 19.00
N ARG A 126 -7.67 -0.04 18.68
CA ARG A 126 -8.83 0.66 19.26
C ARG A 126 -10.15 -0.07 18.98
N ARG A 127 -10.35 -0.57 17.76
CA ARG A 127 -11.56 -1.32 17.38
C ARG A 127 -11.69 -2.64 18.14
N ARG A 128 -10.59 -3.40 18.30
CA ARG A 128 -10.58 -4.64 19.07
C ARG A 128 -10.90 -4.39 20.55
N SER A 129 -10.30 -3.36 21.15
CA SER A 129 -10.56 -2.99 22.55
C SER A 129 -12.05 -2.66 22.78
N LYS A 130 -12.67 -1.83 21.92
CA LYS A 130 -14.11 -1.53 22.02
C LYS A 130 -15.00 -2.76 21.80
N GLY A 131 -14.63 -3.65 20.89
CA GLY A 131 -15.35 -4.90 20.64
C GLY A 131 -15.34 -5.84 21.85
N LEU A 132 -14.20 -5.94 22.54
CA LEU A 132 -14.08 -6.71 23.78
C LEU A 132 -14.98 -6.13 24.88
N VAL A 133 -14.96 -4.81 25.10
CA VAL A 133 -15.84 -4.15 26.08
C VAL A 133 -17.31 -4.50 25.83
N ASN A 134 -17.77 -4.40 24.57
CA ASN A 134 -19.15 -4.73 24.21
C ASN A 134 -19.52 -6.21 24.40
N HIS A 135 -18.55 -7.14 24.36
CA HIS A 135 -18.80 -8.56 24.62
C HIS A 135 -18.95 -8.86 26.12
N TYR A 136 -18.25 -8.12 26.98
CA TYR A 136 -18.34 -8.30 28.44
C TYR A 136 -19.50 -7.53 29.08
N THR A 137 -20.08 -6.54 28.38
CA THR A 137 -21.21 -5.74 28.89
C THR A 137 -22.58 -6.17 28.38
N LYS A 138 -22.67 -7.23 27.56
CA LYS A 138 -23.97 -7.80 27.15
C LYS A 138 -24.36 -8.90 28.15
N PRO A 139 -25.48 -8.75 28.89
CA PRO A 139 -25.99 -9.76 29.81
C PRO A 139 -26.47 -11.02 29.08
#